data_AF-Q5WTX0-F1
#
_entry.id   AF-Q5WTX0-F1
#
_cell.length_a   1.000
_cell.length_b   1.000
_cell.length_c   1.000
_cell.angle_alpha   90.00
_cell.angle_beta   90.00
_cell.angle_gamma   90.00
#
_symmetry.space_group_name_H-M   'P 1'
#
loop_
_entity.id
_entity.type
_entity.pdbx_description
1 polymer ?
#
loop_
_entity_poly.entity_id
_entity_poly.type
_entity_poly.pdbx_seq_one_letter_code
_entity_poly.pdbx_strand_id
1 'polypeptide(L)'
;MRILEKNIKKTPWYLKPFFWNQKRKYGQILEPALIWARIPRLFLAVAAMYGVIDRKKSPLSPILRSLITVRVSQINWCAFCVDINSATLIKRAGSEAQYKQLAKWRSSSLFSPEEKAALDYAEKVTYSDQRPDDECFNQLKLYYSEQEIIELTALIAFQNMSSKFNSALGVEAQGFCSRQLTGKS
;
A
#
# COMPACT_ATOMS: atom_id res chain seq x y z
N MET A 1 9.10 17.46 1.14
CA MET A 1 10.15 16.41 1.05
C MET A 1 11.46 16.81 1.71
N ARG A 2 12.04 15.93 2.53
CA ARG A 2 13.25 16.15 3.35
C ARG A 2 14.54 15.64 2.70
N ILE A 3 14.44 14.67 1.78
CA ILE A 3 15.58 14.13 1.04
C ILE A 3 15.28 14.27 -0.45
N LEU A 4 16.17 14.94 -1.19
CA LEU A 4 16.02 15.08 -2.64
C LEU A 4 16.12 13.71 -3.32
N GLU A 5 15.25 13.50 -4.31
CA GLU A 5 15.26 12.31 -5.14
C GLU A 5 16.58 12.11 -5.90
N LYS A 6 16.89 10.85 -6.24
CA LYS A 6 18.04 10.57 -7.09
C LYS A 6 17.76 11.02 -8.51
N ASN A 7 18.69 11.75 -9.13
CA ASN A 7 18.63 12.02 -10.55
C ASN A 7 18.65 10.70 -11.33
N ILE A 8 17.60 10.41 -12.10
CA ILE A 8 17.46 9.17 -12.86
C ILE A 8 18.62 8.90 -13.82
N LYS A 9 19.27 9.95 -14.35
CA LYS A 9 20.45 9.81 -15.23
C LYS A 9 21.64 9.21 -14.48
N LYS A 10 21.72 9.40 -13.17
CA LYS A 10 22.76 8.88 -12.26
C LYS A 10 22.40 7.53 -11.64
N THR A 11 21.28 6.93 -12.05
CA THR A 11 20.85 5.60 -11.57
C THR A 11 21.59 4.48 -12.33
N PRO A 12 22.04 3.40 -11.64
CA PRO A 12 22.68 2.27 -12.31
C PRO A 12 21.87 1.71 -13.48
N TRP A 13 22.55 1.27 -14.53
CA TRP A 13 21.93 0.85 -15.79
C TRP A 13 20.90 -0.27 -15.59
N TYR A 14 21.15 -1.21 -14.68
CA TYR A 14 20.26 -2.34 -14.39
C TYR A 14 18.93 -1.94 -13.72
N LEU A 15 18.82 -0.72 -13.17
CA LEU A 15 17.55 -0.20 -12.64
C LEU A 15 16.76 0.60 -13.69
N LYS A 16 17.38 1.02 -14.80
CA LYS A 16 16.69 1.80 -15.85
C LYS A 16 15.46 1.07 -16.43
N PRO A 17 15.49 -0.25 -16.69
CA PRO A 17 14.30 -0.97 -17.15
C PRO A 17 13.13 -0.90 -16.15
N PHE A 18 13.43 -0.96 -14.85
CA PHE A 18 12.43 -0.82 -13.80
C PHE A 18 11.73 0.54 -13.88
N PHE A 19 12.51 1.63 -13.92
CA PHE A 19 11.96 2.99 -13.97
C PHE A 19 11.23 3.29 -15.29
N TRP A 20 11.71 2.73 -16.40
CA TRP A 20 11.01 2.80 -17.68
C TRP A 20 9.64 2.14 -17.61
N ASN A 21 9.55 0.92 -17.07
CA ASN A 21 8.26 0.23 -16.92
C ASN A 21 7.34 0.95 -15.92
N GLN A 22 7.90 1.51 -14.84
CA GLN A 22 7.15 2.31 -13.89
C GLN A 22 6.54 3.55 -14.56
N LYS A 23 7.34 4.31 -15.33
CA LYS A 23 6.83 5.47 -16.08
C LYS A 23 5.73 5.07 -17.06
N ARG A 24 5.88 3.94 -17.76
CA ARG A 24 4.86 3.41 -18.67
C ARG A 24 3.56 3.03 -17.96
N LYS A 25 3.66 2.46 -16.76
CA LYS A 25 2.50 2.00 -15.97
C LYS A 25 1.74 3.14 -15.29
N TYR A 26 2.46 4.14 -14.77
CA TYR A 26 1.91 5.20 -13.92
C TYR A 26 1.88 6.58 -14.60
N GLY A 27 2.39 6.71 -15.83
CA GLY A 27 2.56 7.98 -16.55
C GLY A 27 3.74 8.83 -16.06
N GLN A 28 4.25 8.53 -14.86
CA GLN A 28 5.39 9.20 -14.24
C GLN A 28 6.20 8.24 -13.38
N ILE A 29 7.41 8.65 -13.00
CA ILE A 29 8.26 7.92 -12.05
C ILE A 29 7.81 8.27 -10.63
N LEU A 30 7.83 7.27 -9.76
CA LEU A 30 7.46 7.45 -8.37
C LEU A 30 8.63 8.03 -7.59
N GLU A 31 8.42 9.17 -6.93
CA GLU A 31 9.45 9.84 -6.13
C GLU A 31 10.05 8.90 -5.05
N PRO A 32 9.24 8.11 -4.30
CA PRO A 32 9.79 7.12 -3.37
C PRO A 32 10.76 6.13 -4.01
N ALA A 33 10.50 5.69 -5.23
CA ALA A 33 11.37 4.74 -5.90
C ALA A 33 12.74 5.37 -6.22
N LEU A 34 12.78 6.67 -6.57
CA LEU A 34 14.02 7.41 -6.75
C LEU A 34 14.76 7.65 -5.43
N ILE A 35 14.04 7.86 -4.32
CA ILE A 35 14.63 7.98 -2.98
C ILE A 35 15.30 6.66 -2.59
N TRP A 36 14.59 5.53 -2.65
CA TRP A 36 15.16 4.21 -2.37
C TRP A 36 16.35 3.90 -3.29
N ALA A 37 16.29 4.26 -4.57
CA ALA A 37 17.37 4.01 -5.53
C ALA A 37 18.65 4.81 -5.27
N ARG A 38 18.67 5.72 -4.29
CA ARG A 38 19.92 6.28 -3.73
C ARG A 38 20.82 5.17 -3.18
N ILE A 39 20.24 4.09 -2.66
CA ILE A 39 20.93 2.87 -2.22
C ILE A 39 20.41 1.69 -3.07
N PRO A 40 21.01 1.40 -4.25
CA PRO A 40 20.46 0.45 -5.21
C PRO A 40 20.20 -0.97 -4.67
N ARG A 41 21.08 -1.49 -3.83
CA ARG A 41 20.90 -2.82 -3.21
C ARG A 41 19.70 -2.86 -2.29
N LEU A 42 19.50 -1.80 -1.51
CA LEU A 42 18.35 -1.66 -0.61
C LEU A 42 17.05 -1.52 -1.40
N PHE A 43 17.06 -0.72 -2.46
CA PHE A 43 15.92 -0.62 -3.39
C PHE A 43 15.54 -1.98 -3.98
N LEU A 44 16.51 -2.75 -4.48
CA LEU A 44 16.26 -4.08 -5.05
C LEU A 44 15.65 -5.05 -4.02
N ALA A 45 16.15 -5.04 -2.78
CA ALA A 45 15.62 -5.89 -1.71
C ALA A 45 14.15 -5.55 -1.38
N VAL A 46 13.84 -4.26 -1.19
CA VAL A 46 12.48 -3.80 -0.89
C VAL A 46 11.53 -4.07 -2.06
N ALA A 47 11.98 -3.83 -3.30
CA ALA A 47 11.19 -4.10 -4.51
C ALA A 47 10.91 -5.60 -4.70
N ALA A 48 11.89 -6.47 -4.41
CA ALA A 48 11.72 -7.92 -4.48
C ALA A 48 10.72 -8.41 -3.43
N MET A 49 10.87 -7.97 -2.18
CA MET A 49 9.95 -8.31 -1.09
C MET A 49 8.51 -7.88 -1.43
N TYR A 50 8.31 -6.63 -1.86
CA TYR A 50 6.99 -6.16 -2.26
C TYR A 50 6.44 -6.92 -3.47
N GLY A 51 7.29 -7.27 -4.44
CA GLY A 51 6.91 -8.06 -5.60
C GLY A 51 6.37 -9.46 -5.24
N VAL A 52 6.90 -10.07 -4.18
CA VAL A 52 6.38 -11.34 -3.64
C VAL A 52 5.03 -11.13 -2.96
N ILE A 53 4.88 -10.08 -2.15
CA ILE A 53 3.64 -9.78 -1.41
C ILE A 53 2.49 -9.39 -2.38
N ASP A 54 2.74 -8.52 -3.36
CA ASP A 54 1.72 -8.01 -4.31
C ASP A 54 1.59 -8.87 -5.59
N ARG A 55 2.03 -10.13 -5.55
CA ARG A 55 2.03 -11.02 -6.72
C ARG A 55 0.62 -11.39 -7.18
N LYS A 56 0.47 -11.68 -8.48
CA LYS A 56 -0.83 -12.06 -9.09
C LYS A 56 -1.46 -13.32 -8.46
N LYS A 57 -0.63 -14.28 -8.04
CA LYS A 57 -1.04 -15.55 -7.40
C LYS A 57 -1.11 -15.45 -5.87
N SER A 58 -1.19 -14.25 -5.30
CA SER A 58 -1.42 -14.09 -3.86
C SER A 58 -2.80 -14.69 -3.51
N PRO A 59 -2.96 -15.37 -2.35
CA PRO A 59 -4.26 -15.86 -1.94
C PRO A 59 -5.20 -14.71 -1.54
N LEU A 60 -4.66 -13.56 -1.16
CA LEU A 60 -5.44 -12.37 -0.82
C LEU A 60 -5.93 -11.64 -2.08
N SER A 61 -7.22 -11.33 -2.10
CA SER A 61 -7.83 -10.65 -3.24
C SER A 61 -7.14 -9.30 -3.54
N PRO A 62 -7.03 -8.87 -4.81
CA PRO A 62 -6.43 -7.58 -5.15
C PRO A 62 -7.12 -6.38 -4.48
N ILE A 63 -8.45 -6.45 -4.28
CA ILE A 63 -9.23 -5.40 -3.63
C ILE A 63 -8.85 -5.34 -2.14
N LEU A 64 -8.86 -6.48 -1.43
CA LEU A 64 -8.47 -6.55 -0.03
C LEU A 64 -7.06 -5.98 0.20
N ARG A 65 -6.08 -6.40 -0.62
CA ARG A 65 -4.72 -5.88 -0.50
C ARG A 65 -4.64 -4.36 -0.69
N SER A 66 -5.47 -3.81 -1.58
CA SER A 66 -5.58 -2.35 -1.74
C SER A 66 -6.25 -1.67 -0.55
N LEU A 67 -7.33 -2.24 0.02
CA LEU A 67 -8.01 -1.71 1.20
C LEU A 67 -7.04 -1.60 2.38
N ILE A 68 -6.35 -2.69 2.69
CA ILE A 68 -5.35 -2.74 3.76
C ILE A 68 -4.25 -1.71 3.51
N THR A 69 -3.73 -1.65 2.29
CA THR A 69 -2.65 -0.73 1.94
C THR A 69 -3.06 0.73 2.12
N VAL A 70 -4.26 1.12 1.66
CA VAL A 70 -4.75 2.48 1.85
C VAL A 70 -4.99 2.77 3.32
N ARG A 71 -5.61 1.84 4.07
CA ARG A 71 -5.93 2.07 5.49
C ARG A 71 -4.67 2.24 6.34
N VAL A 72 -3.68 1.36 6.20
CA VAL A 72 -2.38 1.50 6.88
C VAL A 72 -1.71 2.82 6.52
N SER A 73 -1.77 3.22 5.24
CA SER A 73 -1.20 4.49 4.78
C SER A 73 -1.88 5.72 5.39
N GLN A 74 -3.21 5.68 5.58
CA GLN A 74 -3.98 6.75 6.23
C GLN A 74 -3.55 6.91 7.69
N ILE A 75 -3.39 5.80 8.42
CA ILE A 75 -3.00 5.81 9.84
C ILE A 75 -1.57 6.35 10.00
N ASN A 76 -0.66 5.98 9.09
CA ASN A 76 0.74 6.42 9.11
C ASN A 76 0.98 7.79 8.45
N TRP A 77 -0.10 8.52 8.09
CA TRP A 77 -0.03 9.85 7.48
C TRP A 77 0.85 9.94 6.21
N CYS A 78 0.92 8.88 5.41
CA CYS A 78 1.72 8.89 4.18
C CYS A 78 0.92 9.45 3.00
N ALA A 79 1.08 10.74 2.71
CA ALA A 79 0.38 11.42 1.61
C ALA A 79 0.55 10.72 0.25
N PHE A 80 1.80 10.41 -0.13
CA PHE A 80 2.09 9.64 -1.34
C PHE A 80 1.37 8.28 -1.39
N CYS A 81 1.46 7.53 -0.29
CA CYS A 81 0.94 6.18 -0.23
C CYS A 81 -0.59 6.17 -0.30
N VAL A 82 -1.26 7.11 0.37
CA VAL A 82 -2.71 7.30 0.25
C VAL A 82 -3.08 7.61 -1.20
N ASP A 83 -2.36 8.52 -1.86
CA ASP A 83 -2.63 8.93 -3.24
C ASP A 83 -2.57 7.77 -4.25
N ILE A 84 -1.41 7.09 -4.35
CA ILE A 84 -1.22 6.04 -5.36
C ILE A 84 -2.07 4.79 -5.08
N ASN A 85 -2.21 4.41 -3.81
CA ASN A 85 -2.94 3.19 -3.46
C ASN A 85 -4.45 3.40 -3.51
N SER A 86 -4.96 4.62 -3.26
CA SER A 86 -6.37 4.94 -3.46
C SER A 86 -6.73 4.90 -4.95
N ALA A 87 -5.88 5.43 -5.83
CA ALA A 87 -6.07 5.29 -7.28
C ALA A 87 -6.13 3.81 -7.70
N THR A 88 -5.24 2.98 -7.13
CA THR A 88 -5.21 1.54 -7.39
C THR A 88 -6.45 0.83 -6.85
N LEU A 89 -6.93 1.19 -5.66
CA LEU A 89 -8.16 0.67 -5.08
C LEU A 89 -9.36 1.00 -5.97
N ILE A 90 -9.55 2.27 -6.33
CA ILE A 90 -10.65 2.73 -7.19
C ILE A 90 -10.65 1.95 -8.51
N LYS A 91 -9.46 1.78 -9.12
CA LYS A 91 -9.32 1.01 -10.36
C LYS A 91 -9.68 -0.47 -10.19
N ARG A 92 -9.27 -1.12 -9.09
CA ARG A 92 -9.56 -2.54 -8.82
C ARG A 92 -11.02 -2.79 -8.44
N ALA A 93 -11.63 -1.87 -7.69
CA ALA A 93 -13.01 -1.95 -7.26
C ALA A 93 -14.02 -1.45 -8.31
N GLY A 94 -13.55 -0.71 -9.33
CA GLY A 94 -14.42 -0.07 -10.33
C GLY A 94 -15.28 1.06 -9.77
N SER A 95 -15.03 1.49 -8.52
CA SER A 95 -15.82 2.49 -7.81
C SER A 95 -14.98 3.18 -6.73
N GLU A 96 -15.31 4.43 -6.43
CA GLU A 96 -14.73 5.20 -5.32
C GLU A 96 -15.43 4.99 -3.97
N ALA A 97 -16.54 4.23 -3.94
CA ALA A 97 -17.40 4.10 -2.76
C ALA A 97 -16.64 3.55 -1.54
N GLN A 98 -15.93 2.44 -1.70
CA GLN A 98 -15.13 1.86 -0.62
C GLN A 98 -14.00 2.81 -0.18
N TYR A 99 -13.29 3.44 -1.13
CA TYR A 99 -12.25 4.42 -0.82
C TYR A 99 -12.77 5.55 0.09
N LYS A 100 -13.91 6.17 -0.28
CA LYS A 100 -14.51 7.27 0.46
C LYS A 100 -14.96 6.89 1.87
N GLN A 101 -15.37 5.64 2.08
CA GLN A 101 -15.84 5.15 3.37
C GLN A 101 -14.76 4.42 4.20
N LEU A 102 -13.56 4.24 3.66
CA LEU A 102 -12.54 3.40 4.27
C LEU A 102 -12.10 3.87 5.65
N ALA A 103 -11.99 5.18 5.90
CA ALA A 103 -11.66 5.67 7.24
C ALA A 103 -12.76 5.41 8.29
N LYS A 104 -13.98 5.09 7.84
CA LYS A 104 -15.17 4.80 8.67
C LYS A 104 -15.68 3.37 8.43
N TRP A 105 -14.80 2.46 8.06
CA TRP A 105 -15.16 1.11 7.60
C TRP A 105 -16.02 0.32 8.60
N ARG A 106 -15.81 0.50 9.92
CA ARG A 106 -16.55 -0.21 10.98
C ARG A 106 -18.06 -0.04 10.84
N SER A 107 -18.51 1.20 10.67
CA SER A 107 -19.93 1.56 10.55
C SER A 107 -20.47 1.47 9.11
N SER A 108 -19.62 1.20 8.12
CA SER A 108 -20.03 1.14 6.72
C SER A 108 -20.56 -0.24 6.35
N SER A 109 -21.62 -0.29 5.54
CA SER A 109 -22.16 -1.51 4.94
C SER A 109 -21.45 -1.92 3.65
N LEU A 110 -20.48 -1.12 3.16
CA LEU A 110 -19.72 -1.40 1.93
C LEU A 110 -18.61 -2.43 2.11
N PHE A 111 -18.36 -2.89 3.33
CA PHE A 111 -17.31 -3.84 3.65
C PHE A 111 -17.91 -5.14 4.14
N SER A 112 -17.48 -6.25 3.56
CA SER A 112 -17.90 -7.59 3.98
C SER A 112 -17.38 -7.91 5.39
N PRO A 113 -17.97 -8.89 6.09
CA PRO A 113 -17.45 -9.34 7.39
C PRO A 113 -15.97 -9.75 7.32
N GLU A 114 -15.56 -10.41 6.25
CA GLU A 114 -14.17 -10.78 5.97
C GLU A 114 -13.26 -9.52 5.87
N GLU A 115 -13.64 -8.54 5.06
CA GLU A 115 -12.86 -7.29 4.88
C GLU A 115 -12.77 -6.52 6.21
N LYS A 116 -13.85 -6.50 7.00
CA LYS A 116 -13.88 -5.88 8.33
C LYS A 116 -12.92 -6.57 9.30
N ALA A 117 -12.85 -7.90 9.31
CA ALA A 117 -11.91 -8.64 10.15
C ALA A 117 -10.45 -8.31 9.79
N ALA A 118 -10.12 -8.25 8.50
CA ALA A 118 -8.78 -7.88 8.05
C ALA A 118 -8.43 -6.41 8.33
N LEU A 119 -9.39 -5.48 8.19
CA LEU A 119 -9.19 -4.07 8.51
C LEU A 119 -8.99 -3.84 10.01
N ASP A 120 -9.76 -4.54 10.85
CA ASP A 120 -9.57 -4.51 12.30
C ASP A 120 -8.17 -4.98 12.70
N TYR A 121 -7.74 -6.13 12.15
CA TYR A 121 -6.41 -6.66 12.37
C TYR A 121 -5.32 -5.68 11.91
N ALA A 122 -5.46 -5.11 10.72
CA ALA A 122 -4.51 -4.14 10.19
C ALA A 122 -4.38 -2.89 11.06
N GLU A 123 -5.48 -2.39 11.61
CA GLU A 123 -5.45 -1.28 12.57
C GLU A 123 -4.72 -1.66 13.86
N LYS A 124 -5.07 -2.80 14.47
CA LYS A 124 -4.43 -3.26 15.70
C LYS A 124 -2.93 -3.52 15.55
N VAL A 125 -2.47 -3.94 14.37
CA VAL A 125 -1.03 -4.09 14.06
C VAL A 125 -0.33 -2.74 13.82
N THR A 126 -1.08 -1.71 13.39
CA THR A 126 -0.51 -0.43 12.93
C THR A 126 -0.48 0.63 14.03
N TYR A 127 -1.54 0.75 14.82
CA TYR A 127 -1.63 1.68 15.93
C TYR A 127 -0.67 1.26 17.05
N SER A 128 0.16 2.19 17.53
CA SER A 128 1.21 1.90 18.51
C SER A 128 0.69 1.58 19.91
N ASP A 129 -0.53 1.98 20.21
CA ASP A 129 -1.26 1.78 21.47
C ASP A 129 -2.17 0.54 21.43
N GLN A 130 -2.14 -0.23 20.33
CA GLN A 130 -2.97 -1.42 20.14
C GLN A 130 -2.10 -2.64 19.83
N ARG A 131 -2.68 -3.83 20.02
CA ARG A 131 -2.11 -5.12 19.63
C ARG A 131 -3.24 -6.09 19.27
N PRO A 132 -3.05 -6.98 18.28
CA PRO A 132 -3.97 -8.08 18.04
C PRO A 132 -4.00 -9.02 19.24
N ASP A 133 -5.20 -9.35 19.71
CA ASP A 133 -5.48 -10.30 20.79
C ASP A 133 -6.10 -11.60 20.23
N ASP A 134 -6.37 -12.56 21.12
CA ASP A 134 -6.95 -13.85 20.75
C ASP A 134 -8.33 -13.69 20.08
N GLU A 135 -9.14 -12.73 20.51
CA GLU A 135 -10.42 -12.44 19.88
C GLU A 135 -10.23 -11.99 18.43
N CYS A 136 -9.30 -11.07 18.16
CA CYS A 136 -8.97 -10.64 16.80
C CYS A 136 -8.52 -11.81 15.92
N PHE A 137 -7.68 -12.71 16.43
CA PHE A 137 -7.26 -13.90 15.69
C PHE A 137 -8.41 -14.90 15.49
N ASN A 138 -9.28 -15.08 16.47
CA ASN A 138 -10.46 -15.94 16.33
C ASN A 138 -11.39 -15.42 15.23
N GLN A 139 -11.60 -14.10 15.15
CA GLN A 139 -12.37 -13.49 14.06
C GLN A 139 -11.70 -13.66 12.69
N LEU A 140 -10.38 -13.48 12.59
CA LEU A 140 -9.66 -13.71 11.32
C LEU A 140 -9.79 -15.16 10.84
N LYS A 141 -9.67 -16.13 11.75
CA LYS A 141 -9.73 -17.57 11.44
C LYS A 141 -11.09 -18.04 10.93
N LEU A 142 -12.15 -17.22 11.05
CA LEU A 142 -13.43 -17.50 10.42
C LEU A 142 -13.39 -17.34 8.89
N TYR A 143 -12.46 -16.52 8.38
CA TYR A 143 -12.43 -16.12 6.96
C TYR A 143 -11.10 -16.46 6.26
N TYR A 144 -10.00 -16.55 7.02
CA TYR A 144 -8.66 -16.73 6.48
C TYR A 144 -7.97 -17.96 7.05
N SER A 145 -7.32 -18.71 6.17
CA SER A 145 -6.35 -19.75 6.55
C SER A 145 -5.11 -19.16 7.22
N GLU A 146 -4.34 -20.00 7.91
CA GLU A 146 -3.08 -19.56 8.54
C GLU A 146 -2.09 -18.97 7.53
N GLN A 147 -2.04 -19.54 6.32
CA GLN A 147 -1.19 -19.04 5.25
C GLN A 147 -1.65 -17.65 4.76
N GLU A 148 -2.96 -17.42 4.65
CA GLU A 148 -3.51 -16.11 4.30
C GLU A 148 -3.26 -15.07 5.39
N ILE A 149 -3.36 -15.46 6.67
CA ILE A 149 -3.03 -14.58 7.80
C ILE A 149 -1.56 -14.18 7.77
N ILE A 150 -0.63 -15.11 7.43
CA ILE A 150 0.79 -14.79 7.25
C ILE A 150 1.01 -13.79 6.11
N GLU A 151 0.38 -14.01 4.95
CA GLU A 151 0.45 -13.08 3.80
C GLU A 151 -0.13 -11.69 4.15
N LEU A 152 -1.24 -11.65 4.90
CA LEU A 152 -1.89 -10.43 5.35
C LEU A 152 -0.99 -9.67 6.31
N THR A 153 -0.39 -10.38 7.27
CA THR A 153 0.57 -9.82 8.23
C THR A 153 1.80 -9.27 7.51
N ALA A 154 2.35 -10.01 6.55
CA ALA A 154 3.50 -9.57 5.75
C ALA A 154 3.18 -8.29 4.96
N LEU A 155 1.98 -8.21 4.36
CA LEU A 155 1.50 -7.00 3.71
C LEU A 155 1.40 -5.83 4.70
N ILE A 156 0.72 -5.99 5.84
CA ILE A 156 0.53 -4.92 6.82
C ILE A 156 1.87 -4.42 7.36
N ALA A 157 2.80 -5.33 7.69
CA ALA A 157 4.13 -5.00 8.18
C ALA A 157 4.94 -4.22 7.12
N PHE A 158 4.92 -4.68 5.87
CA PHE A 158 5.58 -3.98 4.76
C PHE A 158 4.98 -2.59 4.55
N GLN A 159 3.65 -2.47 4.59
CA GLN A 159 2.97 -1.18 4.43
C GLN A 159 3.28 -0.23 5.58
N ASN A 160 3.40 -0.73 6.82
CA ASN A 160 3.87 0.05 7.95
C ASN A 160 5.27 0.62 7.72
N MET A 161 6.22 -0.23 7.34
CA MET A 161 7.58 0.19 7.02
C MET A 161 7.60 1.23 5.88
N SER A 162 6.94 0.92 4.76
CA SER A 162 6.94 1.77 3.56
C SER A 162 6.27 3.14 3.80
N SER A 163 5.10 3.15 4.43
CA SER A 163 4.37 4.39 4.71
C SER A 163 5.07 5.25 5.75
N LYS A 164 5.60 4.67 6.84
CA LYS A 164 6.39 5.42 7.83
C LYS A 164 7.68 5.95 7.23
N PHE A 165 8.37 5.18 6.37
CA PHE A 165 9.54 5.66 5.63
C PHE A 165 9.22 6.90 4.79
N ASN A 166 8.20 6.83 3.95
CA ASN A 166 7.82 7.94 3.07
C ASN A 166 7.31 9.16 3.86
N SER A 167 6.48 8.93 4.89
CA SER A 167 5.98 9.97 5.77
C SER A 167 7.12 10.69 6.53
N ALA A 168 8.05 9.93 7.11
CA ALA A 168 9.21 10.48 7.81
C ALA A 168 10.12 11.32 6.90
N LEU A 169 10.18 11.01 5.60
CA LEU A 169 10.93 11.77 4.60
C LEU A 169 10.08 12.88 3.94
N GLY A 170 8.81 13.04 4.32
CA GLY A 170 7.90 14.05 3.78
C GLY A 170 7.67 13.90 2.28
N VAL A 171 7.48 12.66 1.80
CA VAL A 171 7.16 12.43 0.39
C VAL A 171 5.69 12.76 0.14
N GLU A 172 5.46 13.67 -0.81
CA GLU A 172 4.15 14.25 -1.09
C GLU A 172 3.34 13.39 -2.08
N ALA A 173 2.04 13.68 -2.18
CA ALA A 173 1.19 13.10 -3.21
C ALA A 173 1.63 13.52 -4.62
N GLN A 174 1.48 12.63 -5.61
CA GLN A 174 1.82 12.90 -7.02
C GLN A 174 0.57 12.96 -7.93
N GLY A 175 -0.61 13.16 -7.34
CA GLY A 175 -1.89 13.38 -8.04
C GLY A 175 -2.43 12.15 -8.77
N PHE A 176 -2.18 10.93 -8.28
CA PHE A 176 -2.73 9.70 -8.86
C PHE A 176 -4.24 9.55 -8.61
N CYS A 177 -4.67 9.72 -7.36
CA CYS A 177 -6.05 9.58 -6.96
C CYS A 177 -6.92 10.66 -7.60
N SER A 178 -6.45 11.91 -7.63
CA SER A 178 -7.19 13.02 -8.26
C SER A 178 -7.46 12.78 -9.75
N ARG A 179 -6.48 12.25 -10.50
CA ARG A 179 -6.67 11.85 -11.91
C ARG A 179 -7.72 10.75 -12.07
N GLN A 180 -7.66 9.74 -11.20
CA GLN A 180 -8.62 8.63 -11.22
C GLN A 180 -10.05 9.13 -10.95
N LEU A 181 -10.22 10.07 -10.02
CA LEU A 181 -11.52 10.65 -9.67
C LEU A 181 -12.09 11.57 -10.76
N THR A 182 -11.23 12.24 -11.51
CA THR A 182 -11.63 13.19 -12.58
C THR A 182 -11.76 12.55 -13.96
N GLY A 183 -11.42 11.26 -14.10
CA GLY A 183 -11.46 10.54 -15.38
C GLY A 183 -10.39 11.01 -16.39
N LYS A 184 -9.40 11.81 -15.97
CA LYS A 184 -8.33 12.30 -16.85
C LYS A 184 -7.16 11.32 -16.81
N SER A 185 -6.99 10.54 -17.90
CA SER A 185 -5.86 9.61 -18.08
C SER A 185 -4.61 10.32 -18.57
#